data_AF-A0A4Y8CDV1-F1
#
_entry.id   AF-A0A4Y8CDV1-F1
#
_cell.length_a   1.000
_cell.length_b   1.000
_cell.length_c   1.000
_cell.angle_alpha   90.00
_cell.angle_beta   90.00
_cell.angle_gamma   90.00
#
_symmetry.space_group_name_H-M   'P 1'
#
loop_
_entity.id
_entity.type
_entity.pdbx_description
1 polymer ?
#
loop_
_entity_poly.entity_id
_entity_poly.type
_entity_poly.pdbx_seq_one_letter_code
_entity_poly.pdbx_strand_id
1 'polypeptide(L)'
;LKKQKQDKNFIDELMSSVNKQILPASIEARIALYKKVVLWEKKGIKFEILREKFLNYRLLSALIKLDKKPVKSHILFYSHFKNAYTRFSLNEESLKQNLKEGFYRSTKDEMVFVEFWRFNTFFKNKWKNFEDFLKRPLSVQAEIKWRNKLFGTYNLSPIIILENILPSRYEVIAKSEIYHDNQEVLVEI
;
A
#
# COMPACT_ATOMS: atom_id res chain seq x y z
N LEU A 1 17.12 3.61 21.15
CA LEU A 1 16.58 4.58 20.17
C LEU A 1 17.69 5.40 19.49
N LYS A 2 18.59 6.10 20.22
CA LYS A 2 19.72 6.86 19.60
C LYS A 2 20.68 5.99 18.75
N LYS A 3 21.08 4.79 19.21
CA LYS A 3 22.05 3.92 18.51
C LYS A 3 21.55 3.27 17.20
N GLN A 4 20.24 3.20 16.93
CA GLN A 4 19.71 2.65 15.66
C GLN A 4 19.38 3.73 14.61
N LYS A 5 19.31 5.00 15.03
CA LYS A 5 18.94 6.15 14.17
C LYS A 5 20.13 7.04 13.80
N GLN A 6 21.32 6.78 14.35
CA GLN A 6 22.51 7.61 14.11
C GLN A 6 23.05 7.53 12.68
N ASP A 7 22.82 6.42 11.97
CA ASP A 7 23.34 6.21 10.61
C ASP A 7 22.34 6.55 9.49
N LYS A 8 21.12 6.99 9.82
CA LYS A 8 20.15 7.47 8.84
C LYS A 8 20.13 8.99 8.80
N ASN A 9 20.67 9.54 7.71
CA ASN A 9 20.64 10.98 7.44
C ASN A 9 19.21 11.56 7.29
N PHE A 10 18.18 10.72 7.14
CA PHE A 10 16.81 11.14 6.88
C PHE A 10 15.78 10.18 7.51
N ILE A 11 14.71 10.73 8.12
CA ILE A 11 13.65 9.98 8.81
C ILE A 11 12.43 9.87 7.90
N ASP A 12 12.53 8.99 6.91
CA ASP A 12 11.46 8.63 5.96
C ASP A 12 10.25 7.95 6.62
N GLU A 13 10.46 7.32 7.78
CA GLU A 13 9.42 6.76 8.66
C GLU A 13 8.27 7.73 8.98
N LEU A 14 8.52 9.05 8.99
CA LEU A 14 7.52 10.05 9.37
C LEU A 14 6.86 10.75 8.17
N MET A 15 7.24 10.40 6.94
CA MET A 15 6.73 11.06 5.74
C MET A 15 5.24 10.81 5.51
N SER A 16 4.58 11.86 5.05
CA SER A 16 3.23 11.81 4.51
C SER A 16 3.25 11.16 3.12
N SER A 17 2.19 10.43 2.80
CA SER A 17 2.03 9.86 1.45
C SER A 17 1.61 10.92 0.44
N VAL A 18 2.09 10.79 -0.81
CA VAL A 18 1.73 11.69 -1.91
C VAL A 18 0.23 11.62 -2.23
N ASN A 19 -0.39 10.46 -2.02
CA ASN A 19 -1.81 10.21 -2.28
C ASN A 19 -2.72 10.55 -1.08
N LYS A 20 -2.20 11.28 -0.07
CA LYS A 20 -2.92 11.77 1.13
C LYS A 20 -3.48 10.66 2.03
N GLN A 21 -3.08 9.41 1.83
CA GLN A 21 -3.32 8.35 2.80
C GLN A 21 -2.57 8.66 4.10
N ILE A 22 -3.28 8.65 5.23
CA ILE A 22 -2.65 8.73 6.55
C ILE A 22 -1.94 7.40 6.82
N LEU A 23 -0.61 7.42 6.84
CA LEU A 23 0.19 6.23 7.05
C LEU A 23 0.31 5.92 8.56
N PRO A 24 0.42 4.65 8.97
CA PRO A 24 0.68 4.30 10.37
C PRO A 24 1.94 4.99 10.90
N ALA A 25 1.88 5.45 12.16
CA ALA A 25 2.95 6.20 12.85
C ALA A 25 3.41 7.52 12.19
N SER A 26 2.79 7.96 11.10
CA SER A 26 3.00 9.29 10.51
C SER A 26 2.59 10.42 11.47
N ILE A 27 3.03 11.64 11.15
CA ILE A 27 2.63 12.84 11.91
C ILE A 27 1.11 13.00 11.90
N GLU A 28 0.45 12.77 10.76
CA GLU A 28 -1.00 12.85 10.63
C GLU A 28 -1.71 11.81 11.51
N ALA A 29 -1.18 10.59 11.59
CA ALA A 29 -1.74 9.54 12.45
C ALA A 29 -1.64 9.94 13.94
N ARG A 30 -0.51 10.50 14.35
CA ARG A 30 -0.31 10.98 15.73
C ARG A 30 -1.25 12.13 16.07
N ILE A 31 -1.38 13.11 15.17
CA ILE A 31 -2.33 14.22 15.34
C ILE A 31 -3.77 13.69 15.46
N ALA A 32 -4.16 12.73 14.62
CA ALA A 32 -5.48 12.12 14.68
C ALA A 32 -5.72 11.37 16.01
N LEU A 33 -4.72 10.66 16.51
CA LEU A 33 -4.78 9.98 17.81
C LEU A 33 -5.00 10.97 18.96
N TYR A 34 -4.18 12.01 19.08
CA TYR A 34 -4.31 12.98 20.18
C TYR A 34 -5.59 13.82 20.10
N LYS A 35 -6.10 14.09 18.90
CA LYS A 35 -7.45 14.67 18.75
C LYS A 35 -8.54 13.75 19.30
N LYS A 36 -8.40 12.44 19.12
CA LYS A 36 -9.33 11.44 19.68
C LYS A 36 -9.22 11.36 21.20
N VAL A 37 -8.01 11.45 21.76
CA VAL A 37 -7.77 11.52 23.22
C VAL A 37 -8.54 12.68 23.83
N VAL A 38 -8.36 13.91 23.32
CA VAL A 38 -9.05 15.11 23.82
C VAL A 38 -10.58 14.95 23.74
N LEU A 39 -11.09 14.30 22.69
CA LEU A 39 -12.53 14.02 22.56
C LEU A 39 -13.02 13.06 23.64
N TRP A 40 -12.26 12.01 23.96
CA TRP A 40 -12.62 11.01 24.95
C TRP A 40 -12.57 11.55 26.37
N GLU A 41 -11.56 12.37 26.68
CA GLU A 41 -11.47 13.12 27.95
C GLU A 41 -12.69 14.03 28.15
N LYS A 42 -13.07 14.80 27.11
CA LYS A 42 -14.27 15.65 27.16
C LYS A 42 -15.57 14.87 27.37
N LYS A 43 -15.62 13.62 26.91
CA LYS A 43 -16.79 12.73 27.06
C LYS A 43 -16.76 11.92 28.37
N GLY A 44 -15.70 12.00 29.16
CA GLY A 44 -15.54 11.19 30.37
C GLY A 44 -15.38 9.69 30.09
N ILE A 45 -14.99 9.30 28.87
CA ILE A 45 -14.74 7.90 28.51
C ILE A 45 -13.42 7.48 29.16
N LYS A 46 -13.38 6.34 29.84
CA LYS A 46 -12.14 5.78 30.38
C LYS A 46 -11.38 5.06 29.27
N PHE A 47 -10.08 5.29 29.21
CA PHE A 47 -9.24 4.73 28.16
C PHE A 47 -7.79 4.59 28.59
N GLU A 48 -7.06 3.81 27.79
CA GLU A 48 -5.61 3.67 27.87
C GLU A 48 -4.98 3.80 26.48
N ILE A 49 -3.73 4.28 26.46
CA ILE A 49 -2.89 4.34 25.27
C ILE A 49 -1.89 3.19 25.35
N LEU A 50 -2.10 2.16 24.52
CA LEU A 50 -1.20 1.02 24.40
C LEU A 50 -0.12 1.30 23.36
N ARG A 51 1.08 0.73 23.57
CA ARG A 51 2.16 0.75 22.60
C ARG A 51 2.37 -0.64 22.02
N GLU A 52 2.22 -0.76 20.71
CA GLU A 52 2.30 -2.04 20.01
C GLU A 52 3.37 -2.01 18.93
N LYS A 53 4.14 -3.10 18.81
CA LYS A 53 5.08 -3.28 17.71
C LYS A 53 4.33 -3.53 16.42
N PHE A 54 4.76 -2.92 15.34
CA PHE A 54 4.19 -3.13 14.01
C PHE A 54 5.24 -2.96 12.91
N LEU A 55 4.88 -3.42 11.71
CA LEU A 55 5.69 -3.22 10.51
C LEU A 55 5.36 -1.85 9.90
N ASN A 56 6.29 -0.90 10.02
CA ASN A 56 6.12 0.43 9.46
C ASN A 56 6.60 0.44 8.00
N TYR A 57 5.66 0.30 7.07
CA TYR A 57 5.96 0.26 5.63
C TYR A 57 5.95 1.65 5.00
N ARG A 58 6.94 1.92 4.15
CA ARG A 58 6.99 3.11 3.29
C ARG A 58 7.28 2.71 1.85
N LEU A 59 6.48 3.23 0.92
CA LEU A 59 6.81 3.21 -0.49
C LEU A 59 7.55 4.53 -0.81
N LEU A 60 8.86 4.45 -1.03
CA LEU A 60 9.69 5.64 -1.28
C LEU A 60 9.58 6.12 -2.72
N SER A 61 9.49 5.19 -3.67
CA SER A 61 9.31 5.50 -5.09
C SER A 61 8.74 4.30 -5.82
N ALA A 62 7.92 4.53 -6.86
CA ALA A 62 7.49 3.49 -7.79
C ALA A 62 7.24 4.08 -9.17
N LEU A 63 7.63 3.35 -10.21
CA LEU A 63 7.42 3.66 -11.61
C LEU A 63 7.19 2.37 -12.38
N ILE A 64 6.02 2.29 -13.03
CA ILE A 64 5.66 1.17 -13.90
C ILE A 64 5.72 1.65 -15.34
N LYS A 65 6.37 0.88 -16.21
CA LYS A 65 6.40 1.15 -17.66
C LYS A 65 5.91 -0.06 -18.44
N LEU A 66 5.11 0.20 -19.47
CA LEU A 66 4.74 -0.75 -20.50
C LEU A 66 5.41 -0.31 -21.81
N ASP A 67 6.21 -1.18 -22.41
CA ASP A 67 6.97 -0.88 -23.63
C ASP A 67 7.72 0.46 -23.55
N LYS A 68 8.41 0.67 -22.42
CA LYS A 68 9.16 1.87 -22.04
C LYS A 68 8.33 3.14 -21.78
N LYS A 69 7.00 3.09 -21.92
CA LYS A 69 6.11 4.22 -21.62
C LYS A 69 5.62 4.15 -20.17
N PRO A 70 5.73 5.23 -19.37
CA PRO A 70 5.20 5.23 -18.02
C PRO A 70 3.68 5.10 -18.04
N VAL A 71 3.14 4.26 -17.16
CA VAL A 71 1.69 4.07 -17.01
C VAL A 71 1.25 4.44 -15.61
N LYS A 72 -0.02 4.85 -15.50
CA LYS A 72 -0.64 5.11 -14.21
C LYS A 72 -0.83 3.80 -13.46
N SER A 73 -0.57 3.83 -12.15
CA SER A 73 -0.67 2.66 -11.30
C SER A 73 -0.93 3.08 -9.86
N HIS A 74 -1.61 2.22 -9.10
CA HIS A 74 -1.66 2.32 -7.65
C HIS A 74 -0.95 1.13 -7.02
N ILE A 75 -0.03 1.40 -6.11
CA ILE A 75 0.68 0.36 -5.38
C ILE A 75 0.00 0.22 -4.01
N LEU A 76 -0.57 -0.96 -3.75
CA LEU A 76 -1.30 -1.19 -2.50
C LEU A 76 -0.34 -1.12 -1.29
N PHE A 77 -0.82 -0.65 -0.14
CA PHE A 77 -0.06 -0.63 1.10
C PHE A 77 0.48 -2.02 1.45
N TYR A 78 1.70 -2.07 2.00
CA TYR A 78 2.52 -3.27 2.26
C TYR A 78 3.07 -4.01 1.02
N SER A 79 3.04 -3.42 -0.17
CA SER A 79 3.68 -4.00 -1.36
C SER A 79 5.20 -3.90 -1.28
N HIS A 80 5.85 -4.92 -0.71
CA HIS A 80 7.29 -4.89 -0.48
C HIS A 80 8.07 -5.41 -1.69
N PHE A 81 8.92 -4.56 -2.25
CA PHE A 81 9.76 -4.87 -3.40
C PHE A 81 11.14 -5.30 -2.92
N LYS A 82 11.48 -6.58 -3.15
CA LYS A 82 12.81 -7.12 -2.86
C LYS A 82 13.86 -6.56 -3.82
N ASN A 83 13.53 -6.45 -5.10
CA ASN A 83 14.40 -5.91 -6.14
C ASN A 83 13.94 -4.51 -6.52
N ALA A 84 14.91 -3.60 -6.71
CA ALA A 84 14.60 -2.23 -7.12
C ALA A 84 14.12 -2.12 -8.57
N TYR A 85 14.48 -3.09 -9.41
CA TYR A 85 14.14 -3.15 -10.83
C TYR A 85 13.79 -4.58 -11.24
N THR A 86 12.61 -4.76 -11.83
CA THR A 86 12.15 -6.04 -12.36
C THR A 86 11.51 -5.85 -13.71
N ARG A 87 11.86 -6.73 -14.64
CA ARG A 87 11.40 -6.67 -16.02
C ARG A 87 10.99 -8.04 -16.52
N PHE A 88 9.87 -8.08 -17.23
CA PHE A 88 9.34 -9.28 -17.87
C PHE A 88 8.44 -8.91 -19.05
N SER A 89 8.17 -9.86 -19.93
CA SER A 89 7.27 -9.67 -21.07
C SER A 89 6.07 -10.59 -20.94
N LEU A 90 4.88 -10.07 -21.24
CA LEU A 90 3.66 -10.84 -21.38
C LEU A 90 3.28 -10.91 -22.85
N ASN A 91 3.13 -12.11 -23.39
CA ASN A 91 2.51 -12.30 -24.70
C ASN A 91 1.01 -12.55 -24.53
N GLU A 92 0.25 -12.44 -25.63
CA GLU A 92 -1.21 -12.61 -25.61
C GLU A 92 -1.64 -13.97 -25.05
N GLU A 93 -0.95 -15.03 -25.45
CA GLU A 93 -1.28 -16.39 -25.04
C GLU A 93 -1.09 -16.61 -23.54
N SER A 94 0.07 -16.22 -22.99
CA SER A 94 0.33 -16.28 -21.55
C SER A 94 -0.65 -15.43 -20.78
N LEU A 95 -0.98 -14.23 -21.27
CA LEU A 95 -1.95 -13.37 -20.61
C LEU A 95 -3.34 -14.03 -20.57
N LYS A 96 -3.83 -14.56 -21.69
CA LYS A 96 -5.13 -15.27 -21.75
C LYS A 96 -5.21 -16.46 -20.79
N GLN A 97 -4.11 -17.18 -20.61
CA GLN A 97 -4.05 -18.35 -19.72
C GLN A 97 -3.95 -17.97 -18.23
N ASN A 98 -3.24 -16.88 -17.91
CA ASN A 98 -2.86 -16.54 -16.54
C ASN A 98 -3.68 -15.38 -15.93
N LEU A 99 -4.32 -14.54 -16.74
CA LEU A 99 -5.23 -13.51 -16.27
C LEU A 99 -6.56 -14.16 -15.88
N LYS A 100 -6.81 -14.28 -14.58
CA LYS A 100 -8.02 -14.90 -14.04
C LYS A 100 -8.82 -13.88 -13.26
N GLU A 101 -10.03 -13.60 -13.72
CA GLU A 101 -10.96 -12.65 -13.10
C GLU A 101 -10.30 -11.29 -12.80
N GLY A 102 -9.49 -10.76 -13.71
CA GLY A 102 -8.78 -9.47 -13.53
C GLY A 102 -7.56 -9.53 -12.61
N PHE A 103 -7.07 -10.72 -12.25
CA PHE A 103 -5.82 -10.93 -11.52
C PHE A 103 -4.77 -11.62 -12.39
N TYR A 104 -3.56 -11.06 -12.42
CA TYR A 104 -2.39 -11.72 -13.00
C TYR A 104 -1.31 -11.86 -11.91
N ARG A 105 -0.80 -13.07 -11.71
CA ARG A 105 0.28 -13.36 -10.75
C ARG A 105 1.56 -13.60 -11.54
N SER A 106 2.54 -12.72 -11.36
CA SER A 106 3.86 -12.86 -11.95
C SER A 106 4.70 -13.82 -11.11
N THR A 107 5.42 -14.71 -11.79
CA THR A 107 6.47 -15.53 -11.16
C THR A 107 7.75 -14.73 -10.91
N LYS A 108 7.85 -13.51 -11.46
CA LYS A 108 8.95 -12.58 -11.17
C LYS A 108 8.57 -11.72 -9.97
N ASP A 109 9.38 -11.79 -8.92
CA ASP A 109 9.20 -11.09 -7.64
C ASP A 109 7.83 -11.30 -6.99
N GLU A 110 7.18 -12.43 -7.30
CA GLU A 110 5.89 -12.83 -6.72
C GLU A 110 4.83 -11.71 -6.78
N MET A 111 4.90 -10.86 -7.81
CA MET A 111 4.05 -9.68 -7.94
C MET A 111 2.65 -10.06 -8.39
N VAL A 112 1.65 -9.35 -7.86
CA VAL A 112 0.26 -9.47 -8.28
C VAL A 112 -0.17 -8.18 -8.97
N PHE A 113 -0.64 -8.32 -10.20
CA PHE A 113 -1.29 -7.25 -10.94
C PHE A 113 -2.80 -7.44 -10.86
N VAL A 114 -3.52 -6.34 -10.64
CA VAL A 114 -4.97 -6.33 -10.50
C VAL A 114 -5.54 -5.28 -11.44
N GLU A 115 -6.49 -5.67 -12.27
CA GLU A 115 -7.22 -4.72 -13.11
C GLU A 115 -8.15 -3.86 -12.27
N PHE A 116 -8.21 -2.57 -12.59
CA PHE A 116 -8.97 -1.60 -11.83
C PHE A 116 -10.46 -1.96 -11.77
N TRP A 117 -11.05 -2.43 -12.87
CA TRP A 117 -12.45 -2.84 -12.88
C TRP A 117 -12.71 -3.90 -11.81
N ARG A 118 -11.83 -4.90 -11.70
CA ARG A 118 -11.95 -5.98 -10.72
C ARG A 118 -11.73 -5.47 -9.31
N PHE A 119 -10.75 -4.60 -9.10
CA PHE A 119 -10.54 -3.98 -7.80
C PHE A 119 -11.78 -3.21 -7.34
N ASN A 120 -12.36 -2.39 -8.23
CA ASN A 120 -13.48 -1.51 -7.94
C ASN A 120 -14.78 -2.27 -7.61
N THR A 121 -15.01 -3.47 -8.17
CA THR A 121 -16.19 -4.28 -7.86
C THR A 121 -16.24 -4.71 -6.40
N PHE A 122 -15.09 -4.97 -5.75
CA PHE A 122 -15.03 -5.26 -4.30
C PHE A 122 -15.52 -4.11 -3.42
N PHE A 123 -15.55 -2.89 -3.97
CA PHE A 123 -15.98 -1.69 -3.29
C PHE A 123 -17.26 -1.11 -3.88
N LYS A 124 -18.09 -1.98 -4.49
CA LYS A 124 -19.39 -1.59 -5.09
C LYS A 124 -19.26 -0.45 -6.10
N ASN A 125 -18.20 -0.49 -6.92
CA ASN A 125 -17.91 0.52 -7.94
C ASN A 125 -17.85 1.95 -7.38
N LYS A 126 -17.20 2.10 -6.23
CA LYS A 126 -17.03 3.38 -5.52
C LYS A 126 -16.45 4.49 -6.41
N TRP A 127 -15.55 4.15 -7.32
CA TRP A 127 -14.88 5.12 -8.20
C TRP A 127 -15.43 5.07 -9.62
N LYS A 128 -15.53 6.23 -10.27
CA LYS A 128 -16.07 6.33 -11.65
C LYS A 128 -15.11 5.80 -12.70
N ASN A 129 -13.83 6.06 -12.53
CA ASN A 129 -12.75 5.68 -13.44
C ASN A 129 -11.42 5.59 -12.66
N PHE A 130 -10.36 5.17 -13.36
CA PHE A 130 -9.08 4.95 -12.70
C PHE A 130 -8.45 6.25 -12.17
N GLU A 131 -8.61 7.38 -12.85
CA GLU A 131 -8.16 8.69 -12.36
C GLU A 131 -8.80 9.09 -11.03
N ASP A 132 -10.10 8.85 -10.91
CA ASP A 132 -10.85 9.15 -9.70
C ASP A 132 -10.34 8.31 -8.52
N PHE A 133 -10.02 7.05 -8.77
CA PHE A 133 -9.39 6.18 -7.80
C PHE A 133 -8.01 6.68 -7.36
N LEU A 134 -7.14 7.05 -8.30
CA LEU A 134 -5.79 7.55 -7.98
C LEU A 134 -5.81 8.85 -7.18
N LYS A 135 -6.80 9.72 -7.42
CA LYS A 135 -6.98 10.96 -6.64
C LYS A 135 -7.51 10.71 -5.24
N ARG A 136 -8.28 9.63 -5.05
CA ARG A 136 -9.02 9.33 -3.81
C ARG A 136 -8.94 7.84 -3.49
N PRO A 137 -7.73 7.30 -3.22
CA PRO A 137 -7.57 5.88 -2.95
C PRO A 137 -8.23 5.49 -1.62
N LEU A 138 -8.20 4.20 -1.31
CA LEU A 138 -8.67 3.71 -0.01
C LEU A 138 -7.84 4.27 1.14
N SER A 139 -8.37 4.22 2.36
CA SER A 139 -7.52 4.37 3.54
C SER A 139 -6.61 3.15 3.68
N VAL A 140 -5.44 3.32 4.31
CA VAL A 140 -4.49 2.22 4.57
C VAL A 140 -5.18 1.04 5.26
N GLN A 141 -6.06 1.30 6.24
CA GLN A 141 -6.80 0.26 6.94
C GLN A 141 -7.73 -0.53 6.00
N ALA A 142 -8.39 0.13 5.05
CA ALA A 142 -9.25 -0.53 4.08
C ALA A 142 -8.44 -1.36 3.08
N GLU A 143 -7.26 -0.87 2.66
CA GLU A 143 -6.34 -1.66 1.82
C GLU A 143 -5.83 -2.90 2.53
N ILE A 144 -5.41 -2.79 3.80
CA ILE A 144 -4.96 -3.93 4.61
C ILE A 144 -6.10 -4.95 4.77
N LYS A 145 -7.32 -4.50 5.06
CA LYS A 145 -8.49 -5.39 5.17
C LYS A 145 -8.75 -6.14 3.88
N TRP A 146 -8.72 -5.44 2.75
CA TRP A 146 -8.93 -6.05 1.43
C TRP A 146 -7.80 -7.02 1.07
N ARG A 147 -6.54 -6.63 1.31
CA ARG A 147 -5.37 -7.48 1.13
C ARG A 147 -5.51 -8.77 1.92
N ASN A 148 -5.76 -8.67 3.22
CA ASN A 148 -5.86 -9.85 4.10
C ASN A 148 -6.99 -10.78 3.66
N LYS A 149 -8.11 -10.23 3.21
CA LYS A 149 -9.25 -11.01 2.72
C LYS A 149 -8.92 -11.83 1.47
N LEU A 150 -8.10 -11.30 0.55
CA LEU A 150 -7.83 -11.95 -0.74
C LEU A 150 -6.52 -12.73 -0.81
N PHE A 151 -5.49 -12.27 -0.10
CA PHE A 151 -4.12 -12.80 -0.20
C PHE A 151 -3.64 -13.45 1.09
N GLY A 152 -4.45 -13.38 2.15
CA GLY A 152 -4.10 -13.90 3.47
C GLY A 152 -3.33 -12.90 4.33
N THR A 153 -3.28 -13.22 5.62
CA THR A 153 -2.54 -12.44 6.62
C THR A 153 -1.05 -12.48 6.32
N TYR A 154 -0.35 -11.36 6.59
CA TYR A 154 1.10 -11.23 6.42
C TYR A 154 1.62 -11.33 4.98
N ASN A 155 0.75 -11.39 3.96
CA ASN A 155 1.20 -11.27 2.58
C ASN A 155 1.87 -9.90 2.37
N LEU A 156 3.13 -9.90 1.90
CA LEU A 156 3.91 -8.70 1.57
C LEU A 156 4.24 -8.58 0.09
N SER A 157 3.74 -9.52 -0.74
CA SER A 157 3.90 -9.48 -2.19
C SER A 157 3.49 -8.11 -2.75
N PRO A 158 4.21 -7.58 -3.75
CA PRO A 158 3.77 -6.36 -4.41
C PRO A 158 2.40 -6.56 -5.08
N ILE A 159 1.45 -5.70 -4.75
CA ILE A 159 0.13 -5.67 -5.38
C ILE A 159 -0.01 -4.34 -6.12
N ILE A 160 -0.09 -4.43 -7.45
CA ILE A 160 -0.06 -3.30 -8.37
C ILE A 160 -1.41 -3.26 -9.09
N ILE A 161 -2.16 -2.18 -8.89
CA ILE A 161 -3.43 -1.96 -9.58
C ILE A 161 -3.14 -1.14 -10.85
N LEU A 162 -3.56 -1.66 -11.99
CA LEU A 162 -3.47 -1.02 -13.30
C LEU A 162 -4.87 -0.82 -13.89
N GLU A 163 -5.02 0.13 -14.81
CA GLU A 163 -6.29 0.31 -15.51
C GLU A 163 -6.67 -0.96 -16.28
N ASN A 164 -5.75 -1.46 -17.10
CA ASN A 164 -5.84 -2.73 -17.83
C ASN A 164 -4.49 -3.45 -17.78
N ILE A 165 -4.49 -4.77 -17.80
CA ILE A 165 -3.26 -5.58 -17.95
C ILE A 165 -3.14 -5.97 -19.42
N LEU A 166 -2.05 -5.52 -20.07
CA LEU A 166 -1.84 -5.65 -21.51
C LEU A 166 -0.71 -6.64 -21.84
N PRO A 167 -0.74 -7.33 -23.00
CA PRO A 167 0.35 -8.15 -23.49
C PRO A 167 1.50 -7.26 -23.97
N SER A 168 2.38 -6.88 -23.05
CA SER A 168 3.46 -5.92 -23.30
C SER A 168 4.68 -6.26 -22.47
N ARG A 169 5.77 -5.51 -22.67
CA ARG A 169 6.94 -5.57 -21.80
C ARG A 169 6.77 -4.67 -20.58
N TYR A 170 6.75 -5.28 -19.40
CA TYR A 170 6.65 -4.62 -18.11
C TYR A 170 8.03 -4.29 -17.56
N GLU A 171 8.18 -3.08 -17.04
CA GLU A 171 9.32 -2.67 -16.24
C GLU A 171 8.81 -2.02 -14.96
N VAL A 172 9.12 -2.63 -13.82
CA VAL A 172 8.75 -2.20 -12.48
C VAL A 172 10.01 -1.68 -11.81
N ILE A 173 10.04 -0.38 -11.53
CA ILE A 173 11.13 0.28 -10.79
C ILE A 173 10.51 0.78 -9.50
N ALA A 174 10.84 0.16 -8.36
CA ALA A 174 10.22 0.54 -7.09
C ALA A 174 11.19 0.38 -5.92
N LYS A 175 11.03 1.22 -4.91
CA LYS A 175 11.76 1.15 -3.66
C LYS A 175 10.77 1.24 -2.51
N SER A 176 10.78 0.23 -1.66
CA SER A 176 9.99 0.17 -0.44
C SER A 176 10.85 -0.21 0.74
N GLU A 177 10.49 0.28 1.91
CA GLU A 177 11.18 0.00 3.16
C GLU A 177 10.17 -0.50 4.20
N ILE A 178 10.63 -1.38 5.08
CA ILE A 178 9.88 -1.83 6.25
C ILE A 178 10.75 -1.59 7.47
N TYR A 179 10.23 -0.82 8.42
CA TYR A 179 10.89 -0.59 9.71
C TYR A 179 10.14 -1.34 10.80
N HIS A 180 10.89 -1.83 11.79
CA HIS A 180 10.31 -2.36 13.02
C HIS A 180 10.08 -1.21 13.99
N ASP A 181 8.85 -0.75 14.09
CA ASP A 181 8.49 0.45 14.86
C ASP A 181 7.38 0.14 15.87
N ASN A 182 7.05 1.12 16.72
CA ASN A 182 5.94 1.05 17.64
C ASN A 182 4.88 2.08 17.27
N GLN A 183 3.61 1.69 17.33
CA GLN A 183 2.47 2.59 17.21
C GLN A 183 1.73 2.70 18.54
N GLU A 184 1.06 3.83 18.73
CA GLU A 184 0.18 4.07 19.86
C GLU A 184 -1.27 3.81 19.44
N VAL A 185 -1.99 3.05 20.26
CA VAL A 185 -3.38 2.65 20.01
C VAL A 185 -4.22 3.04 21.23
N LEU A 186 -5.33 3.72 20.97
CA LEU A 186 -6.27 4.14 22.00
C LEU A 186 -7.35 3.06 22.20
N VAL A 187 -7.44 2.52 23.41
CA VAL A 187 -8.37 1.44 23.78
C VAL A 187 -9.28 1.92 24.93
N GLU A 188 -10.57 1.64 24.81
CA GLU A 188 -11.58 1.95 25.85
C GLU A 188 -11.53 0.90 26.96
N ILE A 189 -11.76 1.32 28.21
CA ILE A 189 -11.73 0.48 29.43
C ILE A 189 -13.08 0.49 30.12
#